data_AF-J9DSQ1-F1
#
_entry.id   AF-J9DSQ1-F1
#
_cell.length_a   1.000
_cell.length_b   1.000
_cell.length_c   1.000
_cell.angle_alpha   90.00
_cell.angle_beta   90.00
_cell.angle_gamma   90.00
#
_symmetry.space_group_name_H-M   'P 1'
#
loop_
_entity.id
_entity.type
_entity.pdbx_description
1 polymer ?
#
loop_
_entity_poly.entity_id
_entity_poly.type
_entity_poly.pdbx_seq_one_letter_code
_entity_poly.pdbx_strand_id
1 'polypeptide(L)'
;MSKTSVMDALMFKPRKSVCKIYAGRPRNDAVKVVPTLQNLCIKILIANINSIEEVGDTPYFLLKPVLEKCSLNQLCLIERRNPQLMEDSDELWERIVNRAFPKCETTDDETWRECYYVSFYFISFRRTSVRKD
;
A
#
# COMPACT_ATOMS: atom_id res chain seq x y z
N MET A 1 -22.55 -34.54 -70.13
CA MET A 1 -21.61 -33.54 -69.56
C MET A 1 -22.19 -33.07 -68.23
N SER A 2 -21.54 -33.46 -67.15
CA SER A 2 -22.00 -33.44 -65.75
C SER A 2 -21.97 -32.02 -65.15
N LYS A 3 -23.12 -31.55 -64.66
CA LYS A 3 -23.26 -30.25 -63.97
C LYS A 3 -22.88 -30.32 -62.48
N THR A 4 -21.76 -30.95 -62.14
CA THR A 4 -21.35 -31.19 -60.73
C THR A 4 -20.38 -30.13 -60.18
N SER A 5 -19.87 -29.22 -61.00
CA SER A 5 -18.70 -28.40 -60.60
C SER A 5 -18.98 -27.14 -59.77
N VAL A 6 -20.22 -26.61 -59.74
CA VAL A 6 -20.46 -25.26 -59.17
C VAL A 6 -20.72 -25.30 -57.66
N MET A 7 -21.33 -26.38 -57.16
CA MET A 7 -21.63 -26.56 -55.73
C MET A 7 -20.35 -26.77 -54.92
N ASP A 8 -19.40 -27.56 -55.45
CA ASP A 8 -18.12 -27.88 -54.80
C ASP A 8 -17.22 -26.64 -54.63
N ALA A 9 -17.26 -25.71 -55.59
CA ALA A 9 -16.47 -24.47 -55.54
C ALA A 9 -16.90 -23.51 -54.41
N LEU A 10 -18.12 -23.64 -53.89
CA LEU A 10 -18.62 -22.82 -52.78
C LEU A 10 -18.29 -23.40 -51.41
N MET A 11 -17.92 -24.68 -51.32
CA MET A 11 -17.65 -25.40 -50.07
C MET A 11 -16.30 -25.01 -49.43
N PHE A 12 -15.37 -24.47 -50.23
CA PHE A 12 -14.03 -24.07 -49.79
C PHE A 12 -13.85 -22.56 -49.60
N LYS A 13 -14.93 -21.78 -49.52
CA LYS A 13 -14.80 -20.38 -49.07
C LYS A 13 -14.41 -20.41 -47.59
N PRO A 14 -13.26 -19.83 -47.19
CA PRO A 14 -12.91 -19.72 -45.79
C PRO A 14 -14.06 -19.01 -45.09
N ARG A 15 -14.77 -19.70 -44.19
CA ARG A 15 -15.71 -19.02 -43.31
C ARG A 15 -14.89 -17.97 -42.59
N LYS A 16 -15.24 -16.68 -42.77
CA LYS A 16 -14.68 -15.58 -41.99
C LYS A 16 -14.78 -16.02 -40.53
N SER A 17 -13.64 -16.35 -39.94
CA SER A 17 -13.57 -16.75 -38.55
C SER A 17 -14.00 -15.53 -37.73
N VAL A 18 -15.25 -15.53 -37.29
CA VAL A 18 -15.73 -14.57 -36.29
C VAL A 18 -15.26 -15.05 -34.92
N CYS A 19 -13.97 -15.35 -34.79
CA CYS A 19 -13.31 -15.17 -33.51
C CYS A 19 -12.90 -13.71 -33.50
N LYS A 20 -13.82 -12.85 -33.03
CA LYS A 20 -13.41 -11.54 -32.54
C LYS A 20 -12.58 -11.79 -31.29
N ILE A 21 -11.29 -12.01 -31.49
CA ILE A 21 -10.32 -12.06 -30.42
C ILE A 21 -10.31 -10.65 -29.83
N TYR A 22 -10.68 -10.51 -28.55
CA TYR A 22 -10.47 -9.29 -27.80
C TYR A 22 -8.97 -9.13 -27.55
N ALA A 23 -8.21 -8.78 -28.59
CA ALA A 23 -6.91 -8.16 -28.42
C ALA A 23 -7.20 -6.70 -28.09
N GLY A 24 -7.42 -6.40 -26.81
CA GLY A 24 -7.66 -5.03 -26.35
C GLY A 24 -6.65 -4.07 -26.98
N ARG A 25 -7.09 -2.83 -27.26
CA ARG A 25 -6.24 -1.79 -27.84
C ARG A 25 -4.96 -1.68 -27.00
N PRO A 26 -3.76 -1.89 -27.57
CA PRO A 26 -2.53 -1.70 -26.83
C PRO A 26 -2.51 -0.24 -26.38
N ARG A 27 -2.66 -0.01 -25.08
CA ARG A 27 -2.36 1.30 -24.50
C ARG A 27 -0.86 1.45 -24.69
N ASN A 28 -0.45 2.32 -25.61
CA ASN A 28 0.94 2.51 -25.99
C ASN A 28 1.90 2.76 -24.80
N ASP A 29 1.38 3.08 -23.61
CA ASP A 29 2.17 3.41 -22.43
C ASP A 29 1.79 2.67 -21.13
N ALA A 30 0.82 1.73 -21.16
CA ALA A 30 0.28 1.16 -19.91
C ALA A 30 0.78 -0.27 -19.67
N VAL A 31 1.80 -0.37 -18.81
CA VAL A 31 2.31 -1.59 -18.16
C VAL A 31 3.24 -2.44 -19.04
N LYS A 32 4.52 -2.02 -19.12
CA LYS A 32 5.62 -2.83 -19.69
C LYS A 32 5.86 -4.15 -18.92
N VAL A 33 5.39 -4.25 -17.68
CA VAL A 33 5.58 -5.39 -16.78
C VAL A 33 4.33 -5.58 -15.92
N VAL A 34 3.72 -6.76 -15.98
CA VAL A 34 2.55 -7.10 -15.16
C VAL A 34 2.92 -6.99 -13.66
N PRO A 35 2.19 -6.21 -12.85
CA PRO A 35 2.49 -6.07 -11.43
C PRO A 35 2.28 -7.40 -10.70
N THR A 36 3.11 -7.65 -9.69
CA THR A 36 2.94 -8.81 -8.80
C THR A 36 1.70 -8.64 -7.93
N LEU A 37 1.17 -9.76 -7.42
CA LEU A 37 0.07 -9.75 -6.46
C LEU A 37 0.40 -8.88 -5.24
N GLN A 38 1.62 -8.99 -4.72
CA GLN A 38 2.09 -8.19 -3.59
C GLN A 38 1.97 -6.69 -3.86
N ASN A 39 2.42 -6.21 -5.03
CA ASN A 39 2.33 -4.80 -5.40
C ASN A 39 0.88 -4.33 -5.51
N LEU A 40 -0.01 -5.17 -6.03
CA LEU A 40 -1.44 -4.88 -6.11
C LEU A 40 -2.07 -4.79 -4.71
N CYS A 41 -1.78 -5.74 -3.82
CA CYS A 41 -2.27 -5.72 -2.45
C CYS A 41 -1.78 -4.49 -1.69
N ILE A 42 -0.48 -4.19 -1.76
CA ILE A 42 0.11 -2.98 -1.12
C ILE A 42 -0.62 -1.73 -1.60
N LYS A 43 -0.84 -1.59 -2.91
CA LYS A 43 -1.55 -0.43 -3.48
C LYS A 43 -2.98 -0.30 -2.96
N ILE A 44 -3.72 -1.40 -2.91
CA ILE A 44 -5.11 -1.40 -2.42
C ILE A 44 -5.16 -1.12 -0.91
N LEU A 45 -4.25 -1.71 -0.13
CA LEU A 45 -4.15 -1.46 1.30
C LEU A 45 -3.81 0.00 1.60
N ILE A 46 -2.85 0.59 0.88
CA ILE A 46 -2.52 2.03 1.01
C ILE A 46 -3.73 2.91 0.69
N ALA A 47 -4.49 2.58 -0.35
CA ALA A 47 -5.69 3.34 -0.72
C ALA A 47 -6.81 3.26 0.33
N ASN A 48 -6.79 2.22 1.19
CA ASN A 48 -7.84 1.93 2.17
C ASN A 48 -7.27 1.78 3.59
N ILE A 49 -6.21 2.52 3.94
CA ILE A 49 -5.51 2.40 5.24
C ILE A 49 -6.47 2.46 6.43
N ASN A 50 -7.47 3.34 6.38
CA ASN A 50 -8.41 3.52 7.50
C ASN A 50 -9.32 2.31 7.74
N SER A 51 -9.46 1.44 6.75
CA SER A 51 -10.26 0.20 6.82
C SER A 51 -9.44 -0.99 7.33
N ILE A 52 -8.16 -0.81 7.63
CA ILE A 52 -7.33 -1.84 8.25
C ILE A 52 -7.71 -1.90 9.74
N GLU A 53 -8.44 -2.94 10.09
CA GLU A 53 -8.88 -3.19 11.47
C GLU A 53 -8.01 -4.25 12.13
N GLU A 54 -7.97 -5.44 11.54
CA GLU A 54 -7.19 -6.57 12.03
C GLU A 54 -6.30 -7.13 10.92
N VAL A 55 -5.10 -7.55 11.31
CA VAL A 55 -4.06 -8.02 10.39
C VAL A 55 -3.73 -9.51 10.61
N GLY A 56 -4.16 -10.07 11.74
CA GLY A 56 -3.92 -11.47 12.11
C GLY A 56 -2.43 -11.80 12.19
N ASP A 57 -2.06 -12.99 11.72
CA ASP A 57 -0.69 -13.52 11.72
C ASP A 57 0.15 -13.05 10.51
N THR A 58 -0.25 -11.95 9.86
CA THR A 58 0.47 -11.46 8.68
C THR A 58 1.86 -10.96 9.10
N PRO A 59 2.95 -11.48 8.50
CA PRO A 59 4.30 -11.04 8.83
C PRO A 59 4.52 -9.54 8.61
N TYR A 60 5.21 -8.88 9.55
CA TYR A 60 5.47 -7.44 9.51
C TYR A 60 6.08 -6.96 8.19
N PHE A 61 7.04 -7.70 7.61
CA PHE A 61 7.71 -7.28 6.37
C PHE A 61 6.76 -7.09 5.17
N LEU A 62 5.61 -7.78 5.15
CA LEU A 62 4.58 -7.59 4.11
C LEU A 62 3.76 -6.32 4.31
N LEU A 63 3.59 -5.91 5.57
CA LEU A 63 2.79 -4.75 6.00
C LEU A 63 3.62 -3.47 6.03
N LYS A 64 4.91 -3.56 6.34
CA LYS A 64 5.86 -2.46 6.36
C LYS A 64 5.67 -1.46 5.20
N PRO A 65 5.64 -1.86 3.92
CA PRO A 65 5.45 -0.91 2.81
C PRO A 65 4.11 -0.15 2.83
N VAL A 66 3.09 -0.71 3.50
CA VAL A 66 1.79 -0.05 3.73
C VAL A 66 1.89 0.90 4.93
N LEU A 67 2.45 0.42 6.05
CA LEU A 67 2.58 1.18 7.29
C LEU A 67 3.49 2.42 7.13
N GLU A 68 4.54 2.33 6.31
CA GLU A 68 5.42 3.46 5.96
C GLU A 68 4.68 4.62 5.26
N LYS A 69 3.50 4.36 4.68
CA LYS A 69 2.66 5.39 4.05
C LYS A 69 1.60 5.96 4.97
N CYS A 70 1.47 5.42 6.18
CA CYS A 70 0.50 5.92 7.15
C CYS A 70 0.91 7.29 7.68
N SER A 71 -0.09 8.15 7.90
CA SER A 71 0.07 9.26 8.83
C SER A 71 0.24 8.74 10.26
N LEU A 72 0.79 9.56 11.15
CA LEU A 72 0.95 9.21 12.57
C LEU A 72 -0.37 8.71 13.19
N ASN A 73 -1.48 9.42 12.97
CA ASN A 73 -2.78 9.04 13.52
C ASN A 73 -3.25 7.68 13.01
N GLN A 74 -2.99 7.36 11.74
CA GLN A 74 -3.32 6.06 11.16
C GLN A 74 -2.45 4.95 11.73
N LEU A 75 -1.14 5.18 11.87
CA LEU A 75 -0.22 4.22 12.49
C LEU A 75 -0.64 3.91 13.93
N CYS A 76 -0.90 4.94 14.75
CA CYS A 76 -1.40 4.78 16.11
C CYS A 76 -2.71 3.97 16.17
N LEU A 77 -3.63 4.21 15.22
CA LEU A 77 -4.91 3.51 15.19
C LEU A 77 -4.72 2.02 14.86
N ILE A 78 -3.87 1.71 13.88
CA ILE A 78 -3.57 0.34 13.46
C ILE A 78 -2.86 -0.42 14.58
N GLU A 79 -1.82 0.16 15.18
CA GLU A 79 -1.09 -0.45 16.31
C GLU A 79 -2.01 -0.70 17.51
N ARG A 80 -2.92 0.22 17.81
CA ARG A 80 -3.89 0.04 18.91
C ARG A 80 -4.81 -1.17 18.67
N ARG A 81 -5.13 -1.48 17.42
CA ARG A 81 -5.95 -2.64 17.05
C ARG A 81 -5.13 -3.91 16.86
N ASN A 82 -3.83 -3.77 16.58
CA ASN A 82 -2.90 -4.86 16.28
C ASN A 82 -1.63 -4.71 17.15
N PRO A 83 -1.71 -4.98 18.47
CA PRO A 83 -0.59 -4.78 19.38
C PRO A 83 0.68 -5.54 18.99
N GLN A 84 0.56 -6.66 18.29
CA GLN A 84 1.68 -7.47 17.81
C GLN A 84 2.61 -6.72 16.85
N LEU A 85 2.14 -5.64 16.21
CA LEU A 85 2.99 -4.84 15.32
C LEU A 85 3.95 -3.93 16.09
N MET A 86 3.68 -3.63 17.37
CA MET A 86 4.44 -2.65 18.14
C MET A 86 5.90 -3.03 18.36
N GLU A 87 6.22 -4.32 18.38
CA GLU A 87 7.59 -4.81 18.55
C GLU A 87 8.46 -4.48 17.32
N ASP A 88 7.89 -4.57 16.12
CA ASP A 88 8.62 -4.40 14.86
C ASP A 88 8.47 -2.98 14.26
N SER A 89 7.45 -2.22 14.66
CA SER A 89 7.12 -0.93 14.04
C SER A 89 7.91 0.26 14.58
N ASP A 90 8.80 0.09 15.56
CA ASP A 90 9.53 1.20 16.20
C ASP A 90 10.42 1.99 15.20
N GLU A 91 10.94 1.32 14.18
CA GLU A 91 11.65 1.97 13.06
C GLU A 91 10.78 2.98 12.28
N LEU A 92 9.45 2.83 12.31
CA LEU A 92 8.53 3.80 11.69
C LEU A 92 8.41 5.03 12.57
N TRP A 93 8.43 4.86 13.90
CA TRP A 93 8.42 5.93 14.87
C TRP A 93 9.69 6.76 14.80
N GLU A 94 10.86 6.13 14.62
CA GLU A 94 12.13 6.83 14.37
C GLU A 94 11.99 7.87 13.27
N ARG A 95 11.43 7.47 12.13
CA ARG A 95 11.25 8.36 10.97
C ARG A 95 10.29 9.50 11.26
N ILE A 96 9.28 9.26 12.08
CA ILE A 96 8.31 10.29 12.50
C ILE A 96 8.99 11.27 13.46
N VAL A 97 9.72 10.77 14.45
CA VAL A 97 10.46 11.57 15.43
C VAL A 97 11.52 12.41 14.74
N ASN A 98 12.37 11.81 13.91
CA ASN A 98 13.42 12.53 13.18
C ASN A 98 12.85 13.66 12.29
N ARG A 99 11.63 13.48 11.76
CA ARG A 99 10.94 14.51 10.98
C ARG A 99 10.33 15.60 11.86
N ALA A 100 9.70 15.23 12.98
CA ALA A 100 8.97 16.16 13.84
C ALA A 100 9.88 16.91 14.82
N PHE A 101 10.93 16.24 15.29
CA PHE A 101 11.86 16.64 16.34
C PHE A 101 13.30 16.29 15.93
N PRO A 102 13.93 17.02 15.00
CA PRO A 102 15.26 16.70 14.48
C PRO A 102 16.41 16.70 15.51
N LYS A 103 16.13 17.03 16.77
CA LYS A 103 17.06 17.04 17.90
C LYS A 103 16.65 16.05 19.01
N CYS A 104 15.63 15.20 18.78
CA CYS A 104 15.34 14.08 19.69
C CYS A 104 16.46 13.07 19.47
N GLU A 105 17.10 12.66 20.56
CA GLU A 105 17.96 11.50 20.59
C GLU A 105 17.31 10.52 21.55
N THR A 106 17.17 9.26 21.14
CA THR A 106 16.72 8.19 22.02
C THR A 106 17.86 7.77 22.94
N THR A 107 17.53 7.41 24.17
CA THR A 107 18.46 6.68 25.04
C THR A 107 18.42 5.19 24.70
N ASP A 108 19.45 4.42 25.10
CA ASP A 108 19.55 2.99 24.77
C ASP A 108 18.39 2.15 25.34
N ASP A 109 17.69 2.66 26.36
CA ASP A 109 16.60 1.97 27.07
C ASP A 109 15.20 2.40 26.59
N GLU A 110 15.09 3.37 25.68
CA GLU A 110 13.82 3.98 25.23
C GLU A 110 13.50 3.65 23.77
N THR A 111 12.24 3.35 23.50
CA THR A 111 11.72 3.21 22.13
C THR A 111 11.55 4.57 21.46
N TRP A 112 11.59 4.62 20.12
CA TRP A 112 11.30 5.85 19.38
C TRP A 112 9.87 6.35 19.62
N ARG A 113 8.93 5.42 19.82
CA ARG A 113 7.56 5.75 20.22
C ARG A 113 7.51 6.51 21.55
N GLU A 114 8.32 6.14 22.53
CA GLU A 114 8.43 6.86 23.81
C GLU A 114 9.06 8.26 23.63
N CYS A 115 10.15 8.40 22.85
CA CYS A 115 10.76 9.70 22.50
C CYS A 115 9.70 10.65 21.92
N TYR A 116 8.83 10.12 21.04
CA TYR A 116 7.75 10.90 20.44
C TYR A 116 6.80 11.48 21.49
N TYR A 117 6.28 10.64 22.41
CA TYR A 117 5.34 11.10 23.42
C TYR A 117 5.97 12.09 24.38
N VAL A 118 7.17 11.82 24.89
CA VAL A 118 7.90 12.72 25.79
C VAL A 118 8.09 14.09 25.14
N SER A 119 8.56 14.11 23.89
CA SER A 119 8.76 15.35 23.12
C SER A 119 7.45 16.10 22.88
N PHE A 120 6.38 15.38 22.53
CA PHE A 120 5.07 15.96 22.30
C PHE A 120 4.47 16.59 23.57
N TYR A 121 4.56 15.89 24.71
CA TYR A 121 4.10 16.40 26.00
C TYR A 121 4.91 17.62 26.44
N PHE A 122 6.24 17.60 26.29
CA PHE A 122 7.11 18.72 26.64
C PHE A 122 6.75 19.99 25.85
N ILE A 123 6.56 19.87 24.53
CA ILE A 123 6.15 20.99 23.67
C ILE A 123 4.75 21.49 24.04
N SER A 124 3.81 20.58 24.30
CA SER A 124 2.44 20.92 24.68
C SER A 124 2.41 21.68 26.00
N PHE A 125 3.17 21.23 27.00
CA PHE A 125 3.30 21.88 28.30
C PHE A 125 3.93 23.27 28.19
N ARG A 126 5.02 23.41 27.42
CA ARG A 126 5.67 24.71 27.18
C ARG A 126 4.72 25.70 26.49
N ARG A 127 3.90 25.25 25.54
CA ARG A 127 2.89 26.10 24.87
C ARG A 127 1.78 26.55 25.81
N THR A 128 1.39 25.74 26.79
CA THR A 128 0.36 26.12 27.78
C THR A 128 0.89 27.08 28.84
N SER A 129 2.18 27.00 29.20
CA SER A 129 2.76 27.85 30.24
C SER A 129 3.03 29.30 29.79
N VAL A 130 3.17 29.55 28.47
CA VAL A 130 3.47 30.88 27.91
C VAL A 130 2.21 31.76 27.72
N ARG A 131 0.99 31.23 27.91
CA ARG A 131 -0.27 31.97 27.74
C ARG A 131 -0.83 32.58 29.04
N LYS A 132 -0.02 32.68 30.10
CA LYS A 132 -0.47 33.13 31.42
C LYS A 132 0.05 34.50 31.87
N ASP A 133 0.64 35.27 30.96
CA ASP A 133 1.09 36.65 31.19
C ASP A 133 0.35 37.64 30.28
#